data_AF-A0A2A2JXN8-F1
#
_entry.id   AF-A0A2A2JXN8-F1
#
_cell.length_a   1.000
_cell.length_b   1.000
_cell.length_c   1.000
_cell.angle_alpha   90.00
_cell.angle_beta   90.00
_cell.angle_gamma   90.00
#
_symmetry.space_group_name_H-M   'P 1'
#
loop_
_entity.id
_entity.type
_entity.pdbx_description
1 polymer ?
#
loop_
_entity_poly.entity_id
_entity_poly.type
_entity_poly.pdbx_seq_one_letter_code
_entity_poly.pdbx_strand_id
1 'polypeptide(L)'
;MRKDWREYGCAKMNLARSHGNRCHFLPPSSHRLVRYCALFGDPHLLRFDGTFETCSEEGARPLVENRYFLIQVTNANVHGAHLTTSVNKVTVLIREHNCTSRLRYEAAAETKRLSDAFVDGTTHVSVDQHKHSVELLRQDPDYVELRLRYIDTSIHLRRQGPYLSVAVRAPLHVLQTADSTAYQLCWAGCRKSDVIPVTKAINATSEFANCYQRKIHVPVKLATDRCKSLSENLTGSFLDACIFDFMLTGLTPYCIPPILCYSRRRISRDDERPCLFGRPSSLPLSTFLFTSPSSGFITLQPMYSRFSINLPTTHTLHQCIPRNTGTELPLS
;
A
#
# COMPACT_ATOMS: atom_id res chain seq x y z
N MET A 1 -61.75 -0.30 -22.90
CA MET A 1 -61.89 0.97 -22.14
C MET A 1 -60.99 0.90 -20.92
N ARG A 2 -60.54 2.08 -20.47
CA ARG A 2 -59.27 2.40 -19.76
C ARG A 2 -59.01 1.60 -18.47
N LYS A 3 -57.75 1.19 -18.28
CA LYS A 3 -57.18 0.75 -17.00
C LYS A 3 -56.77 2.00 -16.21
N ASP A 4 -57.43 2.28 -15.10
CA ASP A 4 -57.05 3.33 -14.15
C ASP A 4 -55.77 2.94 -13.42
N TRP A 5 -54.70 3.69 -13.68
CA TRP A 5 -53.51 3.68 -12.84
C TRP A 5 -53.73 4.69 -11.72
N ARG A 6 -53.74 4.23 -10.46
CA ARG A 6 -53.67 5.14 -9.31
C ARG A 6 -52.24 5.66 -9.20
N GLU A 7 -52.05 6.93 -9.52
CA GLU A 7 -50.84 7.67 -9.20
C GLU A 7 -50.71 7.76 -7.67
N TYR A 8 -49.69 7.13 -7.11
CA TYR A 8 -49.27 7.41 -5.74
C TYR A 8 -48.49 8.72 -5.75
N GLY A 9 -49.19 9.84 -5.54
CA GLY A 9 -48.55 11.11 -5.29
C GLY A 9 -47.72 11.04 -4.01
N CYS A 10 -46.43 11.35 -4.09
CA CYS A 10 -45.62 11.59 -2.89
C CYS A 10 -46.25 12.75 -2.12
N ALA A 11 -46.93 12.43 -1.01
CA ALA A 11 -47.36 13.44 -0.06
C ALA A 11 -46.11 14.22 0.37
N LYS A 12 -46.10 15.53 0.12
CA LYS A 12 -45.11 16.47 0.64
C LYS A 12 -45.05 16.28 2.15
N MET A 13 -44.04 15.56 2.64
CA MET A 13 -43.65 15.62 4.04
C MET A 13 -43.24 17.05 4.31
N ASN A 14 -44.06 17.77 5.06
CA ASN A 14 -43.67 19.01 5.69
C ASN A 14 -42.48 18.69 6.62
N LEU A 15 -41.26 18.92 6.12
CA LEU A 15 -40.05 18.97 6.93
C LEU A 15 -40.18 20.16 7.86
N ALA A 16 -40.85 19.92 8.99
CA ALA A 16 -40.80 20.81 10.13
C ALA A 16 -39.32 21.05 10.47
N ARG A 17 -38.85 22.28 10.27
CA ARG A 17 -37.59 22.76 10.81
C ARG A 17 -37.73 22.77 12.33
N SER A 18 -37.13 21.79 13.02
CA SER A 18 -36.57 21.97 14.37
C SER A 18 -35.78 20.75 14.84
N HIS A 19 -34.62 21.02 15.47
CA HIS A 19 -33.77 20.19 16.34
C HIS A 19 -32.45 19.64 15.77
N GLY A 20 -31.38 20.42 15.98
CA GLY A 20 -29.97 20.02 16.20
C GLY A 20 -29.29 19.14 15.15
N ASN A 21 -28.04 19.47 14.80
CA ASN A 21 -27.17 18.64 13.94
C ASN A 21 -27.02 17.21 14.52
N ARG A 22 -27.97 16.31 14.22
CA ARG A 22 -27.95 14.93 14.70
C ARG A 22 -27.09 14.10 13.77
N CYS A 23 -26.18 13.32 14.34
CA CYS A 23 -25.34 12.42 13.55
C CYS A 23 -26.18 11.26 13.00
N HIS A 24 -26.20 11.13 11.67
CA HIS A 24 -26.80 10.00 10.96
C HIS A 24 -25.71 9.11 10.37
N PHE A 25 -25.81 7.81 10.65
CA PHE A 25 -24.90 6.81 10.11
C PHE A 25 -25.44 6.37 8.75
N LEU A 26 -24.58 6.32 7.75
CA LEU A 26 -24.93 5.74 6.47
C LEU A 26 -25.22 4.24 6.66
N PRO A 27 -26.24 3.70 5.98
CA PRO A 27 -26.53 2.28 6.03
C PRO A 27 -25.32 1.48 5.49
N PRO A 28 -25.07 0.27 6.02
CA PRO A 28 -24.04 -0.61 5.47
C PRO A 28 -24.27 -0.81 3.98
N SER A 29 -23.20 -0.70 3.19
CA SER A 29 -23.31 -0.92 1.75
C SER A 29 -23.28 -2.39 1.40
N SER A 30 -23.98 -2.76 0.32
CA SER A 30 -23.77 -4.06 -0.31
C SER A 30 -22.27 -4.26 -0.56
N HIS A 31 -21.75 -5.47 -0.32
CA HIS A 31 -20.35 -5.81 -0.57
C HIS A 31 -19.92 -5.47 -2.01
N ARG A 32 -20.83 -5.54 -2.99
CA ARG A 32 -20.58 -5.18 -4.40
C ARG A 32 -20.24 -3.69 -4.61
N LEU A 33 -20.62 -2.84 -3.66
CA LEU A 33 -20.37 -1.40 -3.68
C LEU A 33 -19.19 -1.01 -2.80
N VAL A 34 -18.56 -1.94 -2.09
CA VAL A 34 -17.34 -1.67 -1.32
C VAL A 34 -16.15 -1.69 -2.28
N ARG A 35 -15.20 -0.79 -2.05
CA ARG A 35 -13.94 -0.72 -2.78
C ARG A 35 -12.77 -0.77 -1.82
N TYR A 36 -11.66 -1.27 -2.33
CA TYR A 36 -10.42 -1.46 -1.61
C TYR A 36 -9.30 -0.76 -2.37
N CYS A 37 -8.48 -0.01 -1.64
CA CYS A 37 -7.23 0.50 -2.17
C CYS A 37 -6.14 0.29 -1.13
N ALA A 38 -4.91 0.02 -1.58
CA ALA A 38 -3.78 -0.15 -0.69
C ALA A 38 -2.47 0.32 -1.32
N LEU A 39 -1.53 0.76 -0.47
CA LEU A 39 -0.17 1.12 -0.82
C LEU A 39 0.80 0.49 0.20
N PHE A 40 1.73 -0.35 -0.25
CA PHE A 40 2.61 -1.17 0.62
C PHE A 40 3.89 -1.62 -0.12
N GLY A 41 4.95 -2.03 0.59
CA GLY A 41 6.20 -2.49 -0.05
C GLY A 41 6.98 -1.39 -0.81
N ASP A 42 7.69 -1.76 -1.89
CA ASP A 42 8.25 -0.81 -2.86
C ASP A 42 7.10 -0.24 -3.72
N PRO A 43 6.46 0.86 -3.30
CA PRO A 43 5.04 0.93 -3.07
C PRO A 43 4.21 0.33 -4.21
N HIS A 44 3.70 -0.86 -3.93
CA HIS A 44 2.67 -1.55 -4.67
C HIS A 44 1.31 -0.92 -4.36
N LEU A 45 0.66 -0.41 -5.41
CA LEU A 45 -0.63 0.24 -5.38
C LEU A 45 -1.70 -0.72 -5.91
N LEU A 46 -2.67 -1.05 -5.06
CA LEU A 46 -3.96 -1.59 -5.49
C LEU A 46 -4.94 -0.43 -5.61
N ARG A 47 -5.47 -0.18 -6.80
CA ARG A 47 -6.47 0.87 -7.08
C ARG A 47 -7.89 0.39 -6.81
N PHE A 48 -8.84 1.34 -6.72
CA PHE A 48 -10.25 1.00 -6.50
C PHE A 48 -10.88 0.21 -7.64
N ASP A 49 -10.37 0.33 -8.86
CA ASP A 49 -10.81 -0.46 -10.02
C ASP A 49 -10.19 -1.87 -10.07
N GLY A 50 -9.34 -2.21 -9.10
CA GLY A 50 -8.64 -3.49 -9.03
C GLY A 50 -7.31 -3.53 -9.78
N THR A 51 -6.92 -2.44 -10.45
CA THR A 51 -5.61 -2.34 -11.13
C THR A 51 -4.49 -2.38 -10.09
N PHE A 52 -3.42 -3.12 -10.42
CA PHE A 52 -2.24 -3.26 -9.60
C PHE A 52 -1.03 -2.63 -10.30
N GLU A 53 -0.34 -1.74 -9.61
CA GLU A 53 0.81 -1.01 -10.13
C GLU A 53 1.93 -0.98 -9.07
N THR A 54 3.18 -0.90 -9.50
CA THR A 54 4.31 -0.68 -8.60
C THR A 54 4.89 0.68 -8.93
N CYS A 55 4.88 1.60 -7.95
CA CYS A 55 5.33 2.97 -8.17
C CYS A 55 6.77 3.17 -7.67
N SER A 56 7.52 4.03 -8.36
CA SER A 56 8.82 4.56 -7.92
C SER A 56 8.76 6.07 -7.61
N GLU A 57 7.55 6.62 -7.55
CA GLU A 57 7.35 8.05 -7.33
C GLU A 57 7.71 8.44 -5.89
N GLU A 58 8.53 9.47 -5.76
CA GLU A 58 8.90 10.10 -4.49
C GLU A 58 8.06 11.36 -4.21
N GLY A 59 7.98 11.74 -2.94
CA GLY A 59 7.29 12.92 -2.47
C GLY A 59 5.86 12.64 -2.00
N ALA A 60 5.14 13.73 -1.71
CA ALA A 60 3.83 13.67 -1.09
C ALA A 60 2.72 13.60 -2.17
N ARG A 61 1.85 12.60 -2.07
CA ARG A 61 0.68 12.42 -2.95
C ARG A 61 -0.58 12.07 -2.16
N PRO A 62 -1.75 12.62 -2.54
CA PRO A 62 -3.01 12.13 -2.01
C PRO A 62 -3.22 10.68 -2.43
N LEU A 63 -3.42 9.79 -1.46
CA LEU A 63 -3.86 8.42 -1.72
C LEU A 63 -5.36 8.43 -2.05
N VAL A 64 -6.15 9.07 -1.19
CA VAL A 64 -7.59 9.33 -1.35
C VAL A 64 -7.92 10.69 -0.77
N GLU A 65 -8.74 11.47 -1.45
CA GLU A 65 -9.31 12.71 -0.94
C GLU A 65 -10.79 12.77 -1.31
N ASN A 66 -11.65 12.97 -0.32
CA ASN A 66 -13.07 13.21 -0.51
C ASN A 66 -13.61 14.15 0.57
N ARG A 67 -14.93 14.37 0.57
CA ARG A 67 -15.62 15.27 1.51
C ARG A 67 -15.56 14.82 2.98
N TYR A 68 -15.20 13.58 3.26
CA TYR A 68 -15.15 13.01 4.61
C TYR A 68 -13.73 12.89 5.15
N PHE A 69 -12.76 12.54 4.30
CA PHE A 69 -11.38 12.36 4.74
C PHE A 69 -10.37 12.58 3.62
N LEU A 70 -9.14 12.85 4.03
CA LEU A 70 -7.94 12.86 3.20
C LEU A 70 -6.94 11.86 3.78
N ILE A 71 -6.39 11.00 2.93
CA ILE A 71 -5.23 10.18 3.23
C ILE A 71 -4.10 10.68 2.36
N GLN A 72 -3.12 11.34 2.97
CA GLN A 72 -1.90 11.80 2.33
C GLN A 72 -0.79 10.80 2.63
N VAL A 73 -0.09 10.35 1.58
CA VAL A 73 1.10 9.52 1.72
C VAL A 73 2.32 10.31 1.26
N THR A 74 3.47 10.04 1.86
CA THR A 74 4.76 10.49 1.37
C THR A 74 5.61 9.27 1.10
N ASN A 75 6.14 9.20 -0.11
CA ASN A 75 7.09 8.18 -0.51
C ASN A 75 8.49 8.77 -0.48
N ALA A 76 9.46 8.01 0.02
CA ALA A 76 10.86 8.39 0.01
C ALA A 76 11.74 7.21 -0.34
N ASN A 77 12.93 7.50 -0.88
CA ASN A 77 13.93 6.49 -1.13
C ASN A 77 14.53 5.97 0.19
N VAL A 78 14.42 4.67 0.46
CA VAL A 78 14.78 4.11 1.77
C VAL A 78 16.26 3.72 1.85
N HIS A 79 16.93 3.56 0.71
CA HIS A 79 18.30 3.01 0.64
C HIS A 79 19.24 3.78 -0.30
N GLY A 80 18.82 4.93 -0.81
CA GLY A 80 19.55 5.66 -1.86
C GLY A 80 19.69 4.86 -3.16
N ALA A 81 18.92 3.79 -3.32
CA ALA A 81 18.97 2.89 -4.45
C ALA A 81 17.89 3.26 -5.49
N HIS A 82 18.23 3.17 -6.78
CA HIS A 82 17.33 3.58 -7.85
C HIS A 82 16.00 2.79 -7.80
N LEU A 83 14.86 3.49 -7.93
CA LEU A 83 13.50 2.93 -7.86
C LEU A 83 13.17 2.19 -6.54
N THR A 84 13.88 2.47 -5.45
CA THR A 84 13.63 1.82 -4.14
C THR A 84 12.95 2.81 -3.21
N THR A 85 11.68 3.09 -3.50
CA THR A 85 10.87 4.00 -2.68
C THR A 85 10.01 3.21 -1.72
N SER A 86 9.61 3.79 -0.59
CA SER A 86 8.55 3.25 0.25
C SER A 86 7.71 4.37 0.85
N VAL A 87 6.55 4.02 1.39
CA VAL A 87 5.76 4.94 2.20
C VAL A 87 6.51 5.21 3.52
N ASN A 88 6.96 6.45 3.72
CA ASN A 88 7.67 6.85 4.94
C ASN A 88 6.79 7.65 5.90
N LYS A 89 5.77 8.35 5.41
CA LYS A 89 4.82 9.10 6.22
C LYS A 89 3.40 8.91 5.69
N VAL A 90 2.46 8.70 6.60
CA VAL A 90 1.02 8.67 6.33
C VAL A 90 0.35 9.71 7.22
N THR A 91 -0.48 10.56 6.64
CA THR A 91 -1.32 11.52 7.35
C THR A 91 -2.77 11.28 6.97
N VAL A 92 -3.62 11.02 7.96
CA VAL A 92 -5.06 10.86 7.79
C VAL A 92 -5.73 12.07 8.44
N LEU A 93 -6.48 12.83 7.65
CA LEU A 93 -7.31 13.94 8.11
C LEU A 93 -8.78 13.53 7.95
N ILE A 94 -9.48 13.39 9.08
CA ILE A 94 -10.93 13.23 9.10
C ILE A 94 -11.53 14.64 9.14
N ARG A 95 -12.34 14.96 8.14
CA ARG A 95 -12.98 16.28 8.02
C ARG A 95 -14.13 16.38 9.01
N GLU A 96 -14.41 17.62 9.40
CA GLU A 96 -15.51 17.94 10.30
C GLU A 96 -16.85 17.52 9.67
N HIS A 97 -17.70 16.90 10.46
CA HIS A 97 -19.02 16.41 10.08
C HIS A 97 -19.95 16.45 11.30
N ASN A 98 -21.26 16.37 11.10
CA ASN A 98 -22.24 16.28 12.20
C ASN A 98 -22.03 15.08 13.14
N CYS A 99 -21.13 14.14 12.77
CA CYS A 99 -20.79 12.94 13.53
C CYS A 99 -19.41 13.00 14.20
N THR A 100 -18.56 13.96 13.84
CA THR A 100 -17.18 14.01 14.30
C THR A 100 -16.59 15.40 14.09
N SER A 101 -15.84 15.89 15.08
CA SER A 101 -14.97 17.03 14.88
C SER A 101 -13.84 16.67 13.92
N ARG A 102 -13.08 17.68 13.48
CA ARG A 102 -11.85 17.43 12.71
C ARG A 102 -10.86 16.61 13.54
N LEU A 103 -10.38 15.50 13.00
CA LEU A 103 -9.37 14.66 13.63
C LEU A 103 -8.19 14.46 12.68
N ARG A 104 -6.97 14.34 13.24
CA ARG A 104 -5.76 14.10 12.48
C ARG A 104 -4.98 12.94 13.09
N TYR A 105 -4.55 12.01 12.26
CA TYR A 105 -3.65 10.92 12.63
C TYR A 105 -2.39 11.00 11.76
N GLU A 106 -1.23 10.82 12.36
CA GLU A 106 0.05 10.79 11.66
C GLU A 106 0.85 9.55 12.07
N ALA A 107 1.44 8.88 11.08
CA ALA A 107 2.42 7.83 11.27
C ALA A 107 3.62 8.11 10.39
N ALA A 108 4.81 7.87 10.94
CA ALA A 108 6.06 8.01 10.22
C ALA A 108 6.97 6.80 10.49
N ALA A 109 7.69 6.33 9.49
CA ALA A 109 8.43 5.06 9.51
C ALA A 109 9.53 5.02 10.58
N GLU A 110 10.13 6.17 10.87
CA GLU A 110 11.17 6.38 11.87
C GLU A 110 10.65 6.22 13.31
N THR A 111 9.34 6.33 13.52
CA THR A 111 8.74 6.09 14.84
C THR A 111 8.79 4.60 15.17
N LYS A 112 9.03 4.25 16.45
CA LYS A 112 9.20 2.85 16.85
C LYS A 112 7.90 2.03 16.81
N ARG A 113 6.76 2.68 17.00
CA ARG A 113 5.41 2.07 17.13
C ARG A 113 4.36 3.04 16.63
N LEU A 114 3.21 2.51 16.21
CA LEU A 114 2.06 3.33 15.80
C LEU A 114 1.32 3.90 17.01
N SER A 115 0.87 5.15 16.90
CA SER A 115 0.06 5.82 17.94
C SER A 115 -1.31 5.14 18.10
N ASP A 116 -1.78 5.01 19.34
CA ASP A 116 -3.14 4.56 19.69
C ASP A 116 -4.13 5.71 19.83
N ALA A 117 -3.69 6.94 19.54
CA ALA A 117 -4.53 8.12 19.58
C ALA A 117 -4.31 9.00 18.33
N PHE A 118 -5.32 9.81 18.03
CA PHE A 118 -5.18 10.97 17.15
C PHE A 118 -4.19 11.98 17.76
N VAL A 119 -3.73 12.94 16.96
CA VAL A 119 -2.71 13.93 17.36
C VAL A 119 -3.16 14.77 18.56
N ASP A 120 -4.47 14.96 18.74
CA ASP A 120 -5.07 15.67 19.88
C ASP A 120 -5.27 14.79 21.13
N GLY A 121 -4.85 13.51 21.08
CA GLY A 121 -5.04 12.54 22.15
C GLY A 121 -6.39 11.82 22.12
N THR A 122 -7.29 12.16 21.20
CA THR A 122 -8.59 11.49 21.05
C THR A 122 -8.36 10.03 20.62
N THR A 123 -9.11 9.08 21.19
CA THR A 123 -9.10 7.67 20.76
C THR A 123 -10.41 7.27 20.09
N HIS A 124 -11.50 7.95 20.40
CA HIS A 124 -12.81 7.74 19.80
C HIS A 124 -13.68 8.99 19.93
N VAL A 125 -14.69 9.08 19.06
CA VAL A 125 -15.76 10.08 19.13
C VAL A 125 -17.07 9.34 19.26
N SER A 126 -17.86 9.71 20.26
CA SER A 126 -19.14 9.09 20.58
C SER A 126 -20.30 10.02 20.22
N VAL A 127 -21.38 9.45 19.69
CA VAL A 127 -22.63 10.16 19.38
C VAL A 127 -23.65 9.98 20.51
N ASP A 128 -23.57 8.85 21.20
CA ASP A 128 -24.28 8.54 22.43
C ASP A 128 -23.42 7.60 23.29
N GLN A 129 -23.91 7.19 24.47
CA GLN A 129 -23.17 6.36 25.43
C GLN A 129 -22.75 4.98 24.89
N HIS A 130 -23.36 4.49 23.80
CA HIS A 130 -23.18 3.12 23.31
C HIS A 130 -22.65 3.08 21.87
N LYS A 131 -22.49 4.24 21.22
CA LYS A 131 -22.20 4.31 19.78
C LYS A 131 -21.08 5.29 19.46
N HIS A 132 -19.92 4.73 19.12
CA HIS A 132 -18.82 5.48 18.52
C HIS A 132 -19.13 5.79 17.04
N SER A 133 -18.91 7.03 16.60
CA SER A 133 -18.92 7.41 15.18
C SER A 133 -17.55 7.20 14.55
N VAL A 134 -16.49 7.53 15.28
CA VAL A 134 -15.10 7.34 14.88
C VAL A 134 -14.37 6.66 16.03
N GLU A 135 -13.54 5.67 15.72
CA GLU A 135 -12.71 4.99 16.71
C GLU A 135 -11.34 4.67 16.10
N LEU A 136 -10.30 4.76 16.92
CA LEU A 136 -8.97 4.26 16.62
C LEU A 136 -8.76 2.98 17.42
N LEU A 137 -8.62 1.87 16.72
CA LEU A 137 -8.42 0.56 17.30
C LEU A 137 -6.96 0.13 17.08
N ARG A 138 -6.17 0.07 18.16
CA ARG A 138 -4.88 -0.60 18.12
C ARG A 138 -5.09 -2.11 18.19
N GLN A 139 -4.67 -2.82 17.14
CA GLN A 139 -4.75 -4.28 17.07
C GLN A 139 -3.45 -4.92 17.58
N ASP A 140 -2.31 -4.31 17.27
CA ASP A 140 -0.98 -4.62 17.83
C ASP A 140 -0.09 -3.36 17.78
N PRO A 141 1.15 -3.38 18.34
CA PRO A 141 2.02 -2.19 18.38
C PRO A 141 2.36 -1.56 17.02
N ASP A 142 2.25 -2.34 15.94
CA ASP A 142 2.60 -1.95 14.58
C ASP A 142 1.37 -1.92 13.67
N TYR A 143 0.15 -2.09 14.19
CA TYR A 143 -1.07 -2.10 13.39
C TYR A 143 -2.24 -1.39 14.08
N VAL A 144 -2.79 -0.39 13.39
CA VAL A 144 -3.95 0.38 13.82
C VAL A 144 -5.04 0.40 12.74
N GLU A 145 -6.29 0.38 13.19
CA GLU A 145 -7.48 0.57 12.36
C GLU A 145 -8.20 1.84 12.81
N LEU A 146 -8.32 2.82 11.91
CA LEU A 146 -9.19 3.98 12.07
C LEU A 146 -10.54 3.63 11.46
N ARG A 147 -11.56 3.43 12.28
CA ARG A 147 -12.90 3.08 11.81
C ARG A 147 -13.83 4.29 11.91
N LEU A 148 -14.29 4.75 10.75
CA LEU A 148 -15.29 5.79 10.59
C LEU A 148 -16.66 5.10 10.39
N ARG A 149 -17.26 4.68 11.49
CA ARG A 149 -18.50 3.90 11.52
C ARG A 149 -19.67 4.63 10.86
N TYR A 150 -19.72 5.95 10.96
CA TYR A 150 -20.81 6.75 10.41
C TYR A 150 -20.88 6.74 8.87
N ILE A 151 -19.83 6.28 8.18
CA ILE A 151 -19.74 6.15 6.71
C ILE A 151 -19.23 4.77 6.26
N ASP A 152 -19.33 3.74 7.11
CA ASP A 152 -18.88 2.36 6.82
C ASP A 152 -17.45 2.30 6.24
N THR A 153 -16.54 3.14 6.73
CA THR A 153 -15.17 3.24 6.21
C THR A 153 -14.17 2.80 7.26
N SER A 154 -13.15 2.07 6.83
CA SER A 154 -12.01 1.70 7.66
C SER A 154 -10.69 1.99 6.94
N ILE A 155 -9.76 2.60 7.67
CA ILE A 155 -8.43 2.94 7.20
C ILE A 155 -7.44 2.17 8.08
N HIS A 156 -6.56 1.43 7.45
CA HIS A 156 -5.70 0.44 8.08
C HIS A 156 -4.26 0.85 7.84
N LEU A 157 -3.50 1.06 8.92
CA LEU A 157 -2.09 1.44 8.84
C LEU A 157 -1.27 0.39 9.54
N ARG A 158 -0.25 -0.14 8.86
CA ARG A 158 0.67 -1.10 9.43
C ARG A 158 2.11 -0.67 9.20
N ARG A 159 2.92 -0.81 10.24
CA ARG A 159 4.36 -0.63 10.22
C ARG A 159 5.04 -2.00 10.13
N GLN A 160 6.07 -2.12 9.31
CA GLN A 160 6.85 -3.34 9.18
C GLN A 160 8.32 -2.95 8.99
N GLY A 161 9.11 -3.01 10.06
CA GLY A 161 10.50 -2.53 10.02
C GLY A 161 10.55 -1.02 9.70
N PRO A 162 11.29 -0.60 8.67
CA PRO A 162 11.37 0.81 8.25
C PRO A 162 10.27 1.23 7.27
N TYR A 163 9.23 0.40 7.07
CA TYR A 163 8.21 0.65 6.04
C TYR A 163 6.83 0.87 6.67
N LEU A 164 6.06 1.77 6.07
CA LEU A 164 4.63 1.90 6.33
C LEU A 164 3.83 1.29 5.18
N SER A 165 2.64 0.81 5.52
CA SER A 165 1.63 0.39 4.56
C SER A 165 0.29 0.97 4.99
N VAL A 166 -0.53 1.32 4.02
CA VAL A 166 -1.85 1.90 4.24
C VAL A 166 -2.86 1.26 3.31
N ALA A 167 -4.04 0.93 3.84
CA ALA A 167 -5.15 0.43 3.06
C ALA A 167 -6.45 1.10 3.50
N VAL A 168 -7.38 1.27 2.56
CA VAL A 168 -8.70 1.84 2.82
C VAL A 168 -9.77 0.95 2.23
N ARG A 169 -10.82 0.70 3.03
CA ARG A 169 -12.07 0.11 2.61
C ARG A 169 -13.17 1.14 2.83
N ALA A 170 -13.90 1.44 1.77
CA ALA A 170 -15.03 2.34 1.84
C ALA A 170 -16.08 1.98 0.78
N PRO A 171 -17.36 2.31 1.01
CA PRO A 171 -18.38 2.28 -0.02
C PRO A 171 -18.06 3.23 -1.17
N LEU A 172 -18.44 2.85 -2.39
CA LEU A 172 -18.22 3.63 -3.61
C LEU A 172 -18.83 5.04 -3.50
N HIS A 173 -20.01 5.16 -2.92
CA HIS A 173 -20.69 6.46 -2.74
C HIS A 173 -19.98 7.40 -1.74
N VAL A 174 -19.13 6.86 -0.86
CA VAL A 174 -18.26 7.64 0.04
C VAL A 174 -17.02 8.13 -0.70
N LEU A 175 -16.52 7.31 -1.63
CA LEU A 175 -15.32 7.58 -2.42
C LEU A 175 -15.55 8.50 -3.62
N GLN A 176 -16.81 8.70 -4.03
CA GLN A 176 -17.17 9.64 -5.09
C GLN A 176 -16.79 11.08 -4.69
N THR A 177 -16.03 11.75 -5.54
CA THR A 177 -15.58 13.12 -5.35
C THR A 177 -16.25 14.02 -6.39
N ALA A 178 -16.59 15.25 -6.00
CA ALA A 178 -16.94 16.29 -6.98
C ALA A 178 -15.67 16.85 -7.66
N ASP A 179 -14.54 16.78 -6.96
CA ASP A 179 -13.24 17.26 -7.42
C ASP A 179 -12.52 16.25 -8.32
N SER A 180 -11.50 16.72 -9.04
CA SER A 180 -10.68 15.89 -9.91
C SER A 180 -9.98 14.77 -9.13
N THR A 181 -10.17 13.53 -9.59
CA THR A 181 -9.47 12.35 -9.07
C THR A 181 -8.10 12.12 -9.72
N ALA A 182 -7.72 12.97 -10.68
CA ALA A 182 -6.53 12.78 -11.52
C ALA A 182 -5.20 12.74 -10.75
N TYR A 183 -5.17 13.29 -9.54
CA TYR A 183 -3.97 13.34 -8.70
C TYR A 183 -3.97 12.31 -7.56
N GLN A 184 -5.09 11.61 -7.35
CA GLN A 184 -5.26 10.64 -6.26
C GLN A 184 -4.79 9.26 -6.70
N LEU A 185 -3.86 8.65 -5.96
CA LEU A 185 -3.26 7.36 -6.34
C LEU A 185 -4.33 6.26 -6.50
N CYS A 186 -5.28 6.13 -5.56
CA CYS A 186 -6.28 5.06 -5.62
C CYS A 186 -7.22 5.12 -6.84
N TRP A 187 -7.29 6.27 -7.52
CA TRP A 187 -8.09 6.47 -8.73
C TRP A 187 -7.21 6.47 -9.98
N ALA A 188 -6.21 7.35 -10.03
CA ALA A 188 -5.43 7.64 -11.22
C ALA A 188 -4.19 6.75 -11.40
N GLY A 189 -3.71 6.10 -10.33
CA GLY A 189 -2.48 5.32 -10.36
C GLY A 189 -1.21 6.16 -10.21
N CYS A 190 -0.06 5.50 -10.42
CA CYS A 190 1.24 6.18 -10.48
C CYS A 190 1.34 7.05 -11.75
N ARG A 191 2.29 7.98 -11.80
CA ARG A 191 2.64 8.61 -13.08
C ARG A 191 3.23 7.56 -14.02
N LYS A 192 2.91 7.65 -15.32
CA LYS A 192 3.38 6.65 -16.31
C LYS A 192 4.90 6.46 -16.34
N SER A 193 5.68 7.52 -16.07
CA SER A 193 7.15 7.45 -16.00
C SER A 193 7.67 6.68 -14.80
N ASP A 194 6.84 6.52 -13.76
CA ASP A 194 7.24 6.04 -12.45
C ASP A 194 6.71 4.61 -12.19
N VAL A 195 6.01 4.01 -13.15
CA VAL A 195 5.52 2.62 -13.07
C VAL A 195 6.65 1.64 -13.35
N ILE A 196 6.89 0.73 -12.41
CA ILE A 196 7.91 -0.33 -12.54
C ILE A 196 7.29 -1.58 -13.20
N PRO A 197 7.88 -2.13 -14.28
CA PRO A 197 7.41 -3.36 -14.90
C PRO A 197 7.86 -4.59 -14.10
N VAL A 198 7.12 -4.91 -13.02
CA VAL A 198 7.45 -6.02 -12.09
C VAL A 198 7.61 -7.36 -12.79
N THR A 199 6.71 -7.72 -13.70
CA THR A 199 6.79 -9.00 -14.43
C THR A 199 8.09 -9.12 -15.22
N LYS A 200 8.58 -8.02 -15.79
CA LYS A 200 9.90 -7.99 -16.46
C LYS A 200 11.04 -8.13 -15.46
N ALA A 201 10.94 -7.50 -14.30
CA ALA A 201 11.93 -7.63 -13.23
C ALA A 201 12.05 -9.08 -12.71
N ILE A 202 10.95 -9.83 -12.68
CA ILE A 202 10.95 -11.24 -12.26
C ILE A 202 11.44 -12.16 -13.37
N ASN A 203 10.97 -11.96 -14.61
CA ASN A 203 11.30 -12.86 -15.73
C ASN A 203 12.71 -12.63 -16.31
N ALA A 204 13.20 -11.40 -16.27
CA ALA A 204 14.49 -10.97 -16.81
C ALA A 204 15.31 -10.24 -15.74
N THR A 205 15.47 -10.88 -14.57
CA THR A 205 16.07 -10.29 -13.38
C THR A 205 17.44 -9.67 -13.61
N SER A 206 18.35 -10.36 -14.29
CA SER A 206 19.70 -9.84 -14.56
C SER A 206 19.68 -8.59 -15.44
N GLU A 207 18.81 -8.56 -16.47
CA GLU A 207 18.67 -7.40 -17.35
C GLU A 207 18.09 -6.21 -16.59
N PHE A 208 17.05 -6.44 -15.77
CA PHE A 208 16.43 -5.42 -14.94
C PHE A 208 17.43 -4.85 -13.92
N ALA A 209 18.14 -5.73 -13.21
CA ALA A 209 19.18 -5.36 -12.25
C ALA A 209 20.26 -4.49 -12.89
N ASN A 210 20.77 -4.88 -14.06
CA ASN A 210 21.81 -4.12 -14.77
C ASN A 210 21.28 -2.77 -15.28
N CYS A 211 20.08 -2.75 -15.86
CA CYS A 211 19.44 -1.54 -16.40
C CYS A 211 19.25 -0.45 -15.33
N TYR A 212 18.80 -0.84 -14.13
CA TYR A 212 18.50 0.10 -13.05
C TYR A 212 19.57 0.10 -11.95
N GLN A 213 20.73 -0.52 -12.20
CA GLN A 213 21.83 -0.65 -11.24
C GLN A 213 21.37 -1.17 -9.86
N ARG A 214 20.42 -2.10 -9.85
CA ARG A 214 19.89 -2.69 -8.62
C ARG A 214 20.63 -3.97 -8.27
N LYS A 215 20.96 -4.12 -7.00
CA LYS A 215 21.52 -5.35 -6.47
C LYS A 215 20.41 -6.38 -6.26
N ILE A 216 20.63 -7.60 -6.73
CA ILE A 216 19.79 -8.74 -6.39
C ILE A 216 20.31 -9.35 -5.09
N HIS A 217 19.49 -9.34 -4.06
CA HIS A 217 19.83 -9.88 -2.74
C HIS A 217 19.43 -11.35 -2.62
N VAL A 218 18.30 -11.73 -3.21
CA VAL A 218 17.73 -13.07 -3.13
C VAL A 218 17.39 -13.58 -4.53
N PRO A 219 17.82 -14.80 -4.91
CA PRO A 219 17.43 -15.39 -6.19
C PRO A 219 15.92 -15.57 -6.30
N VAL A 220 15.35 -15.34 -7.51
CA VAL A 220 13.90 -15.40 -7.78
C VAL A 220 13.25 -16.70 -7.27
N LYS A 221 13.91 -17.85 -7.45
CA LYS A 221 13.38 -19.15 -7.01
C LYS A 221 13.20 -19.19 -5.48
N LEU A 222 14.23 -18.77 -4.74
CA LEU A 222 14.15 -18.71 -3.28
C LEU A 222 13.13 -17.68 -2.81
N ALA A 223 13.03 -16.54 -3.51
CA ALA A 223 12.03 -15.53 -3.21
C ALA A 223 10.60 -16.07 -3.41
N THR A 224 10.38 -16.80 -4.50
CA THR A 224 9.10 -17.44 -4.83
C THR A 224 8.69 -18.45 -3.76
N ASP A 225 9.60 -19.35 -3.37
CA ASP A 225 9.31 -20.38 -2.37
C ASP A 225 8.96 -19.76 -1.01
N ARG A 226 9.68 -18.72 -0.61
CA ARG A 226 9.40 -17.99 0.64
C ARG A 226 8.08 -17.25 0.57
N CYS A 227 7.79 -16.55 -0.51
CA CYS A 227 6.52 -15.84 -0.68
C CYS A 227 5.33 -16.79 -0.63
N LYS A 228 5.39 -17.93 -1.34
CA LYS A 228 4.34 -18.95 -1.29
C LYS A 228 4.17 -19.55 0.11
N SER A 229 5.26 -19.67 0.88
CA SER A 229 5.18 -20.16 2.26
C SER A 229 4.52 -19.20 3.25
N LEU A 230 4.36 -17.91 2.89
CA LEU A 230 3.69 -16.94 3.75
C LEU A 230 2.17 -17.15 3.80
N SER A 231 1.59 -17.68 2.72
CA SER A 231 0.15 -17.91 2.62
C SER A 231 -0.19 -18.76 1.41
N GLU A 232 -1.07 -19.75 1.63
CA GLU A 232 -1.64 -20.60 0.58
C GLU A 232 -2.44 -19.82 -0.48
N ASN A 233 -2.94 -18.62 -0.16
CA ASN A 233 -3.75 -17.81 -1.06
C ASN A 233 -2.98 -16.64 -1.69
N LEU A 234 -1.68 -16.51 -1.43
CA LEU A 234 -0.87 -15.44 -2.02
C LEU A 234 -0.58 -15.77 -3.50
N THR A 235 -1.32 -15.13 -4.39
CA THR A 235 -1.29 -15.40 -5.83
C THR A 235 -1.32 -14.11 -6.65
N GLY A 236 -1.10 -14.22 -7.96
CA GLY A 236 -1.19 -13.11 -8.91
C GLY A 236 -0.27 -11.93 -8.56
N SER A 237 -0.77 -10.71 -8.75
CA SER A 237 0.01 -9.49 -8.55
C SER A 237 0.56 -9.30 -7.13
N PHE A 238 -0.10 -9.86 -6.11
CA PHE A 238 0.42 -9.84 -4.74
C PHE A 238 1.61 -10.78 -4.54
N LEU A 239 1.60 -11.94 -5.21
CA LEU A 239 2.75 -12.85 -5.23
C LEU A 239 3.92 -12.21 -6.00
N ASP A 240 3.64 -11.57 -7.13
CA ASP A 240 4.67 -10.89 -7.93
C ASP A 240 5.31 -9.73 -7.15
N ALA A 241 4.50 -8.89 -6.50
CA ALA A 241 4.96 -7.89 -5.55
C ALA A 241 5.86 -8.50 -4.48
N CYS A 242 5.45 -9.67 -3.97
CA CYS A 242 6.23 -10.36 -2.96
C CYS A 242 7.61 -10.79 -3.40
N ILE A 243 7.66 -11.43 -4.56
CA ILE A 243 8.91 -11.88 -5.15
C ILE A 243 9.80 -10.68 -5.43
N PHE A 244 9.22 -9.59 -5.95
CA PHE A 244 9.93 -8.36 -6.29
C PHE A 244 10.59 -7.70 -5.06
N ASP A 245 9.81 -7.41 -4.01
CA ASP A 245 10.32 -6.81 -2.77
C ASP A 245 11.43 -7.66 -2.17
N PHE A 246 11.22 -8.97 -2.07
CA PHE A 246 12.17 -9.85 -1.39
C PHE A 246 13.46 -10.05 -2.21
N MET A 247 13.35 -10.15 -3.53
CA MET A 247 14.49 -10.22 -4.45
C MET A 247 15.41 -9.01 -4.32
N LEU A 248 14.84 -7.81 -4.20
CA LEU A 248 15.59 -6.55 -4.26
C LEU A 248 16.00 -5.99 -2.89
N THR A 249 15.29 -6.35 -1.82
CA THR A 249 15.63 -5.88 -0.46
C THR A 249 16.31 -6.95 0.38
N GLY A 250 16.07 -8.23 0.08
CA GLY A 250 16.50 -9.37 0.90
C GLY A 250 15.86 -9.44 2.28
N LEU A 251 14.87 -8.58 2.55
CA LEU A 251 14.14 -8.53 3.80
C LEU A 251 12.85 -9.37 3.70
N THR A 252 12.39 -9.90 4.84
CA THR A 252 11.18 -10.72 4.91
C THR A 252 10.04 -10.03 4.16
N PRO A 253 9.31 -10.72 3.27
CA PRO A 253 8.47 -10.04 2.29
C PRO A 253 7.37 -9.17 2.93
N TYR A 254 7.32 -7.88 2.55
CA TYR A 254 6.40 -6.82 3.00
C TYR A 254 5.03 -6.78 2.30
N CYS A 255 4.51 -7.95 1.92
CA CYS A 255 3.78 -8.03 0.65
C CYS A 255 2.27 -8.14 0.78
N ILE A 256 1.75 -7.87 1.97
CA ILE A 256 0.35 -8.04 2.28
C ILE A 256 -0.20 -6.71 2.81
N PRO A 257 -1.18 -6.10 2.11
CA PRO A 257 -1.81 -4.89 2.60
C PRO A 257 -2.51 -5.14 3.93
N PRO A 258 -2.55 -4.16 4.84
CA PRO A 258 -3.09 -4.31 6.20
C PRO A 258 -4.50 -4.92 6.27
N ILE A 259 -5.33 -4.63 5.27
CA ILE A 259 -6.72 -5.09 5.22
C ILE A 259 -6.86 -6.58 4.92
N LEU A 260 -5.90 -7.18 4.19
CA LEU A 260 -5.89 -8.60 3.92
C LEU A 260 -5.41 -9.42 5.14
N CYS A 261 -4.89 -8.79 6.20
CA CYS A 261 -4.52 -9.48 7.44
C CYS A 261 -5.68 -9.61 8.45
N TYR A 262 -6.79 -8.88 8.28
CA TYR A 262 -7.84 -8.77 9.30
C TYR A 262 -9.19 -9.32 8.84
N SER A 263 -9.38 -10.64 9.00
CA SER A 263 -10.71 -11.16 9.30
C SER A 263 -10.61 -12.26 10.36
N ARG A 264 -11.25 -12.02 11.50
CA ARG A 264 -11.43 -13.02 12.55
C ARG A 264 -12.89 -13.21 12.93
N ARG A 265 -13.85 -12.70 12.14
CA ARG A 265 -15.29 -12.86 12.41
C ARG A 265 -16.11 -12.98 11.13
N ARG A 266 -16.83 -14.12 11.05
CA ARG A 266 -17.95 -14.49 10.15
C ARG A 266 -18.35 -13.41 9.13
N ILE A 267 -17.85 -13.55 7.92
CA ILE A 267 -18.47 -13.01 6.71
C ILE A 267 -18.94 -14.23 5.90
N SER A 268 -20.10 -14.10 5.25
CA SER A 268 -20.83 -15.15 4.54
C SER A 268 -19.94 -15.96 3.58
N ARG A 269 -20.32 -17.23 3.38
CA ARG A 269 -19.63 -18.31 2.63
C ARG A 269 -19.36 -18.05 1.13
N ASP A 270 -19.67 -16.86 0.59
CA ASP A 270 -19.59 -16.56 -0.85
C ASP A 270 -18.52 -15.52 -1.24
N ASP A 271 -17.61 -15.15 -0.31
CA ASP A 271 -16.52 -14.21 -0.60
C ASP A 271 -15.18 -14.87 -0.27
N GLU A 272 -14.61 -15.60 -1.23
CA GLU A 272 -13.24 -16.13 -1.14
C GLU A 272 -12.23 -14.97 -1.11
N ARG A 273 -11.97 -14.40 0.07
CA ARG A 273 -10.69 -13.71 0.37
C ARG A 273 -10.26 -13.98 1.80
N PRO A 274 -9.50 -15.06 2.04
CA PRO A 274 -9.01 -15.41 3.35
C PRO A 274 -7.94 -14.44 3.86
N CYS A 275 -7.94 -14.28 5.16
CA CYS A 275 -7.10 -13.41 5.97
C CYS A 275 -5.68 -13.97 6.04
N LEU A 276 -4.67 -13.15 5.77
CA LEU A 276 -3.27 -13.58 5.75
C LEU A 276 -2.51 -13.02 6.97
N PHE A 277 -2.36 -13.91 7.96
CA PHE A 277 -1.47 -13.91 9.12
C PHE A 277 -1.55 -12.83 10.22
N GLY A 278 -1.71 -13.35 11.45
CA GLY A 278 -1.29 -12.73 12.71
C GLY A 278 0.20 -12.96 13.00
N ARG A 279 0.70 -12.23 14.01
CA ARG A 279 2.08 -12.12 14.53
C ARG A 279 3.12 -13.12 13.99
N PRO A 280 4.34 -12.67 13.61
CA PRO A 280 5.47 -13.58 13.53
C PRO A 280 5.72 -14.15 14.93
N SER A 281 5.53 -15.46 15.09
CA SER A 281 6.19 -16.20 16.16
C SER A 281 7.68 -16.00 15.95
N SER A 282 8.35 -15.51 16.99
CA SER A 282 9.79 -15.46 17.09
C SER A 282 10.36 -16.86 16.81
N LEU A 283 10.86 -17.10 15.59
CA LEU A 283 11.78 -18.19 15.35
C LEU A 283 13.14 -17.77 15.94
N PRO A 284 13.80 -18.61 16.75
CA PRO A 284 15.04 -18.25 17.40
C PRO A 284 16.13 -18.09 16.36
N LEU A 285 16.98 -17.08 16.52
CA LEU A 285 18.28 -17.04 15.85
C LEU A 285 19.05 -18.30 16.27
N SER A 286 19.14 -19.29 15.40
CA SER A 286 20.21 -20.28 15.51
C SER A 286 21.51 -19.57 15.17
N THR A 287 22.32 -19.33 16.20
CA THR A 287 23.72 -18.94 16.12
C THR A 287 24.47 -19.95 15.24
N PHE A 288 24.72 -19.61 13.98
CA PHE A 288 25.77 -20.28 13.22
C PHE A 288 27.09 -19.63 13.61
N LEU A 289 27.77 -20.29 14.56
CA LEU A 289 29.19 -20.11 14.83
C LEU A 289 29.97 -20.49 13.57
N PHE A 290 30.44 -19.50 12.81
CA PHE A 290 31.48 -19.72 11.82
C PHE A 290 32.82 -19.76 12.57
N THR A 291 33.32 -20.97 12.80
CA THR A 291 34.72 -21.20 13.14
C THR A 291 35.57 -20.96 11.91
N SER A 292 36.40 -19.93 11.97
CA SER A 292 37.53 -19.69 11.08
C SER A 292 38.57 -20.80 11.16
N PRO A 293 39.22 -21.15 10.05
CA PRO A 293 40.62 -21.54 10.07
C PRO A 293 41.47 -20.52 9.31
N SER A 294 42.52 -20.09 9.98
CA SER A 294 43.60 -19.25 9.52
C SER A 294 44.53 -19.96 8.53
N SER A 295 45.29 -19.11 7.82
CA SER A 295 46.62 -19.31 7.22
C SER A 295 46.75 -20.07 5.90
N GLY A 296 47.16 -19.33 4.86
CA GLY A 296 47.72 -19.83 3.60
C GLY A 296 48.08 -18.69 2.66
N PHE A 297 49.30 -18.15 2.78
CA PHE A 297 49.93 -17.21 1.85
C PHE A 297 50.28 -17.93 0.52
N ILE A 298 49.85 -17.41 -0.65
CA ILE A 298 50.61 -17.46 -1.93
C ILE A 298 50.27 -16.23 -2.78
N THR A 299 51.31 -15.54 -3.26
CA THR A 299 51.31 -14.35 -4.13
C THR A 299 51.37 -14.67 -5.63
N LEU A 300 50.65 -13.85 -6.41
CA LEU A 300 50.88 -13.34 -7.79
C LEU A 300 50.93 -14.30 -9.01
N GLN A 301 50.00 -14.13 -9.96
CA GLN A 301 50.18 -13.36 -11.23
C GLN A 301 48.90 -13.40 -12.12
N PRO A 302 48.67 -12.41 -13.01
CA PRO A 302 47.49 -12.36 -13.88
C PRO A 302 47.77 -12.90 -15.30
N MET A 303 46.79 -13.58 -15.90
CA MET A 303 46.75 -13.78 -17.35
C MET A 303 45.45 -13.25 -17.94
N TYR A 304 45.63 -12.39 -18.94
CA TYR A 304 44.64 -11.90 -19.88
C TYR A 304 43.99 -13.05 -20.65
N SER A 305 42.69 -12.94 -20.94
CA SER A 305 42.17 -13.35 -22.24
C SER A 305 40.94 -12.54 -22.63
N ARG A 306 41.01 -11.93 -23.82
CA ARG A 306 39.93 -11.26 -24.53
C ARG A 306 39.09 -12.32 -25.23
N PHE A 307 37.77 -12.24 -25.11
CA PHE A 307 36.87 -12.86 -26.07
C PHE A 307 35.92 -11.79 -26.63
N SER A 308 36.03 -11.56 -27.94
CA SER A 308 35.05 -10.86 -28.76
C SER A 308 34.14 -11.89 -29.41
N ILE A 309 32.83 -11.69 -29.34
CA ILE A 309 31.87 -12.31 -30.27
C ILE A 309 30.84 -11.23 -30.62
N ASN A 310 30.61 -11.08 -31.92
CA ASN A 310 29.69 -10.14 -32.57
C ASN A 310 28.20 -10.61 -32.49
N LEU A 311 27.31 -9.61 -32.56
CA LEU A 311 25.84 -9.57 -32.77
C LEU A 311 25.27 -10.56 -33.81
N PRO A 312 23.92 -10.82 -33.93
CA PRO A 312 22.77 -9.86 -33.85
C PRO A 312 21.52 -10.45 -33.13
N THR A 313 20.30 -9.91 -32.99
CA THR A 313 19.47 -8.91 -33.69
C THR A 313 18.46 -8.32 -32.70
N THR A 314 18.13 -7.05 -32.91
CA THR A 314 17.21 -6.19 -32.15
C THR A 314 15.74 -6.61 -32.24
N HIS A 315 15.09 -6.79 -31.09
CA HIS A 315 13.65 -6.55 -30.93
C HIS A 315 13.42 -5.39 -29.96
N THR A 316 13.09 -4.24 -30.56
CA THR A 316 12.30 -3.11 -30.04
C THR A 316 12.36 -2.82 -28.53
N LEU A 317 13.25 -1.87 -28.25
CA LEU A 317 13.34 -0.92 -27.14
C LEU A 317 11.99 -0.53 -26.49
N HIS A 318 11.86 -0.82 -25.19
CA HIS A 318 11.62 0.25 -24.22
C HIS A 318 12.97 0.54 -23.56
N GLN A 319 13.62 1.61 -24.00
CA GLN A 319 14.92 2.06 -23.54
C GLN A 319 14.91 2.25 -22.01
N CYS A 320 15.86 1.59 -21.35
CA CYS A 320 16.45 2.11 -20.13
C CYS A 320 17.03 3.48 -20.49
N ILE A 321 16.32 4.56 -20.20
CA ILE A 321 16.89 5.90 -20.28
C ILE A 321 17.45 6.20 -18.89
N PRO A 322 18.76 6.03 -18.64
CA PRO A 322 19.36 6.58 -17.44
C PRO A 322 19.19 8.11 -17.50
N ARG A 323 18.69 8.71 -16.42
CA ARG A 323 18.81 10.17 -16.25
C ARG A 323 20.31 10.46 -16.16
N ASN A 324 20.86 11.13 -17.18
CA ASN A 324 22.22 11.64 -17.14
C ASN A 324 22.44 12.45 -15.87
N THR A 325 23.30 11.97 -14.98
CA THR A 325 24.00 12.80 -14.02
C THR A 325 24.86 13.76 -14.81
N GLY A 326 24.47 15.03 -14.85
CA GLY A 326 25.24 16.09 -15.50
C GLY A 326 26.57 16.28 -14.79
N THR A 327 27.65 15.86 -15.43
CA THR A 327 29.02 16.30 -15.14
C THR A 327 29.56 17.05 -16.35
N GLU A 328 30.03 18.26 -16.07
CA GLU A 328 31.10 19.00 -16.75
C GLU A 328 30.80 19.60 -18.14
N LEU A 329 30.59 20.92 -18.11
CA LEU A 329 30.91 21.84 -19.21
C LEU A 329 32.44 22.01 -19.28
N PRO A 330 33.10 21.83 -20.43
CA PRO A 330 34.38 22.47 -20.71
C PRO A 330 34.18 23.83 -21.38
N LEU A 331 35.18 24.66 -21.13
CA LEU A 331 35.39 26.03 -21.61
C LEU A 331 35.16 26.26 -23.12
N SER A 332 34.65 27.45 -23.41
CA SER A 332 35.13 28.33 -24.48
C SER A 332 35.09 29.77 -24.00
#